data_AF-A0A8T8TVR6-F1
#
_entry.id   AF-A0A8T8TVR6-F1
#
_cell.length_a   1.000
_cell.length_b   1.000
_cell.length_c   1.000
_cell.angle_alpha   90.00
_cell.angle_beta   90.00
_cell.angle_gamma   90.00
#
_symmetry.space_group_name_H-M   'P 1'
#
loop_
_entity.id
_entity.type
_entity.pdbx_description
1 polymer ?
#
loop_
_entity_poly.entity_id
_entity_poly.type
_entity_poly.pdbx_seq_one_letter_code
_entity_poly.pdbx_strand_id
1 'polypeptide(L)'
;MEELDMELCSTPGAHTRTGNSGQRSSCIDLVWASNTFTSSHVETAVSERQAYFSDHLPVTTTFAWSGMAQRVINESKKAWSKLDSKKLTENLAASVGSLSGEIQEVESNIHAKLDEITTKLSQAISTAIEAAVPDARICSHIQTCFTPELKALIKKFHKAERLHTKYHTPTTLRRSKRLKAMAKSSIQKARRSQWRA
;
A
#
# COMPACT_ATOMS: atom_id res chain seq x y z
N MET A 1 -29.38 12.61 -15.33
CA MET A 1 -28.62 11.34 -15.40
C MET A 1 -27.81 11.24 -16.69
N GLU A 2 -28.34 11.68 -17.83
CA GLU A 2 -27.49 12.03 -19.00
C GLU A 2 -26.41 13.06 -18.64
N GLU A 3 -26.71 13.99 -17.72
CA GLU A 3 -25.72 14.93 -17.16
C GLU A 3 -24.55 14.29 -16.37
N LEU A 4 -24.66 13.03 -15.95
CA LEU A 4 -23.65 12.35 -15.11
C LEU A 4 -22.91 11.22 -15.84
N ASP A 5 -23.19 11.01 -17.14
CA ASP A 5 -22.54 9.99 -17.97
C ASP A 5 -22.58 8.58 -17.34
N MET A 6 -23.73 8.22 -16.76
CA MET A 6 -23.99 6.93 -16.12
C MET A 6 -25.10 6.16 -16.84
N GLU A 7 -24.94 4.84 -16.91
CA GLU A 7 -25.86 3.90 -17.52
C GLU A 7 -26.40 2.91 -16.46
N LEU A 8 -27.68 2.56 -16.61
CA LEU A 8 -28.36 1.60 -15.74
C LEU A 8 -27.89 0.18 -16.10
N CYS A 9 -27.24 -0.49 -15.15
CA CYS A 9 -26.73 -1.85 -15.30
C CYS A 9 -27.70 -2.91 -14.79
N SER A 10 -28.71 -2.53 -14.01
CA SER A 10 -29.72 -3.47 -13.53
C SER A 10 -30.54 -4.06 -14.68
N THR A 11 -30.79 -5.37 -14.64
CA THR A 11 -31.65 -6.03 -15.63
C THR A 11 -33.07 -5.42 -15.62
N PRO A 12 -33.56 -4.90 -16.76
CA PRO A 12 -34.91 -4.38 -16.85
C PRO A 12 -35.95 -5.45 -16.48
N GLY A 13 -36.89 -5.10 -15.60
CA GLY A 13 -37.96 -5.99 -15.16
C GLY A 13 -37.58 -6.99 -14.05
N ALA A 14 -36.32 -7.02 -13.61
CA ALA A 14 -35.94 -7.85 -12.47
C ALA A 14 -36.52 -7.29 -11.17
N HIS A 15 -37.19 -8.14 -10.39
CA HIS A 15 -37.73 -7.75 -9.10
C HIS A 15 -36.64 -7.85 -8.03
N THR A 16 -36.41 -6.78 -7.27
CA THR A 16 -35.46 -6.77 -6.15
C THR A 16 -36.16 -6.79 -4.79
N ARG A 17 -37.50 -6.78 -4.80
CA ARG A 17 -38.32 -6.95 -3.61
C ARG A 17 -39.56 -7.80 -3.91
N THR A 18 -39.78 -8.82 -3.08
CA THR A 18 -40.99 -9.65 -3.11
C THR A 18 -42.08 -9.00 -2.25
N GLY A 19 -43.25 -8.73 -2.82
CA GLY A 19 -44.40 -8.27 -2.04
C GLY A 19 -45.00 -9.40 -1.20
N ASN A 20 -45.33 -9.12 0.05
CA ASN A 20 -46.07 -10.08 0.88
C ASN A 20 -47.58 -9.97 0.63
N SER A 21 -48.27 -11.11 0.58
CA SER A 21 -49.74 -11.22 0.71
C SER A 21 -50.53 -10.20 -0.12
N GLY A 22 -50.46 -10.32 -1.45
CA GLY A 22 -51.25 -9.51 -2.40
C GLY A 22 -50.56 -8.23 -2.89
N GLN A 23 -49.39 -7.86 -2.35
CA GLN A 23 -48.58 -6.78 -2.90
C GLN A 23 -47.79 -7.23 -4.14
N ARG A 24 -47.68 -6.35 -5.14
CA ARG A 24 -46.88 -6.60 -6.35
C ARG A 24 -45.39 -6.49 -6.02
N SER A 25 -44.60 -7.37 -6.62
CA SER A 25 -43.14 -7.26 -6.60
C SER A 25 -42.67 -5.94 -7.20
N SER A 26 -41.56 -5.40 -6.69
CA SER A 26 -41.00 -4.13 -7.15
C SER A 26 -39.50 -4.23 -7.42
N CYS A 27 -39.00 -3.29 -8.23
CA CYS A 27 -37.58 -3.10 -8.51
C CYS A 27 -37.19 -1.73 -7.96
N ILE A 28 -36.52 -1.72 -6.81
CA ILE A 28 -36.12 -0.48 -6.12
C ILE A 28 -34.61 -0.41 -5.87
N ASP A 29 -33.95 -1.57 -5.82
CA ASP A 29 -32.50 -1.67 -5.79
C ASP A 29 -31.92 -1.62 -7.21
N LEU A 30 -31.23 -0.52 -7.56
CA LEU A 30 -30.68 -0.27 -8.89
C LEU A 30 -29.15 -0.14 -8.87
N VAL A 31 -28.51 -0.64 -9.92
CA VAL A 31 -27.07 -0.55 -10.14
C VAL A 31 -26.83 0.37 -11.33
N TRP A 32 -26.05 1.42 -11.11
CA TRP A 32 -25.60 2.36 -12.12
C TRP A 32 -24.08 2.32 -12.20
N ALA A 33 -23.53 2.46 -13.41
CA ALA A 33 -22.10 2.63 -13.59
C ALA A 33 -21.82 3.67 -14.68
N SER A 34 -20.61 4.24 -14.68
CA SER A 34 -20.19 5.17 -15.72
C SER A 34 -20.14 4.47 -17.09
N ASN A 35 -20.46 5.22 -18.14
CA ASN A 35 -20.36 4.75 -19.54
C ASN A 35 -18.97 4.22 -19.91
N THR A 36 -17.91 4.69 -19.23
CA THR A 36 -16.54 4.19 -19.41
C THR A 36 -16.31 2.78 -18.84
N PHE A 37 -17.22 2.30 -17.99
CA PHE A 37 -17.10 1.05 -17.24
C PHE A 37 -18.11 -0.02 -17.69
N THR A 38 -19.26 0.37 -18.25
CA THR A 38 -20.41 -0.51 -18.51
C THR A 38 -20.24 -1.47 -19.68
N SER A 39 -19.65 -1.03 -20.79
CA SER A 39 -19.76 -1.76 -22.06
C SER A 39 -19.00 -3.10 -22.16
N SER A 40 -18.19 -3.47 -21.17
CA SER A 40 -17.43 -4.74 -21.22
C SER A 40 -17.14 -5.41 -19.88
N HIS A 41 -17.58 -4.83 -18.76
CA HIS A 41 -17.11 -5.29 -17.45
C HIS A 41 -18.17 -5.39 -16.38
N VAL A 42 -19.47 -5.16 -16.60
CA VAL A 42 -20.46 -5.25 -15.51
C VAL A 42 -21.59 -6.17 -15.87
N GLU A 43 -21.74 -7.25 -15.09
CA GLU A 43 -22.88 -8.14 -15.11
C GLU A 43 -23.65 -7.98 -13.80
N THR A 44 -24.98 -7.88 -13.87
CA THR A 44 -25.83 -7.81 -12.68
C THR A 44 -26.83 -8.96 -12.70
N ALA A 45 -27.12 -9.52 -11.54
CA ALA A 45 -28.12 -10.57 -11.36
C ALA A 45 -28.82 -10.44 -10.01
N VAL A 46 -30.10 -10.79 -9.96
CA VAL A 46 -30.84 -10.90 -8.70
C VAL A 46 -30.78 -12.34 -8.21
N SER A 47 -30.39 -12.53 -6.94
CA SER A 47 -30.18 -13.84 -6.35
C SER A 47 -31.31 -14.22 -5.40
N GLU A 48 -32.30 -14.97 -5.89
CA GLU A 48 -33.39 -15.49 -5.06
C GLU A 48 -32.91 -16.47 -3.99
N ARG A 49 -31.86 -17.24 -4.29
CA ARG A 49 -31.33 -18.29 -3.40
C ARG A 49 -30.61 -17.75 -2.16
N GLN A 50 -30.26 -16.47 -2.14
CA GLN A 50 -29.52 -15.82 -1.05
C GLN A 50 -30.40 -14.89 -0.20
N ALA A 51 -31.70 -14.79 -0.51
CA ALA A 51 -32.65 -14.00 0.26
C ALA A 51 -33.03 -14.75 1.55
N TYR A 52 -32.13 -14.74 2.54
CA TYR A 52 -32.42 -15.32 3.86
C TYR A 52 -33.33 -14.37 4.66
N PHE A 53 -34.62 -14.70 4.73
CA PHE A 53 -35.63 -14.04 5.58
C PHE A 53 -35.87 -12.54 5.35
N SER A 54 -35.50 -12.02 4.18
CA SER A 54 -35.77 -10.63 3.78
C SER A 54 -36.82 -10.60 2.66
N ASP A 55 -37.65 -9.54 2.63
CA ASP A 55 -38.50 -9.22 1.49
C ASP A 55 -37.69 -8.61 0.32
N HIS A 56 -36.41 -8.30 0.52
CA HIS A 56 -35.48 -7.88 -0.52
C HIS A 56 -34.64 -9.05 -1.06
N LEU A 57 -34.47 -9.07 -2.38
CA LEU A 57 -33.63 -10.01 -3.10
C LEU A 57 -32.25 -9.37 -3.36
N PRO A 58 -31.14 -10.00 -2.93
CA PRO A 58 -29.80 -9.48 -3.17
C PRO A 58 -29.52 -9.25 -4.66
N VAL A 59 -29.03 -8.06 -5.00
CA VAL A 59 -28.44 -7.76 -6.32
C VAL A 59 -26.95 -8.06 -6.26
N THR A 60 -26.51 -9.03 -7.08
CA THR A 60 -25.10 -9.37 -7.26
C THR A 60 -24.58 -8.67 -8.49
N THR A 61 -23.47 -7.95 -8.35
CA THR A 61 -22.77 -7.31 -9.46
C THR A 61 -21.40 -7.93 -9.60
N THR A 62 -21.13 -8.56 -10.75
CA THR A 62 -19.83 -9.09 -11.12
C THR A 62 -19.17 -8.16 -12.10
N PHE A 63 -17.87 -7.91 -11.92
CA PHE A 63 -17.11 -7.17 -12.91
C PHE A 63 -15.78 -7.81 -13.26
N ALA A 64 -15.47 -7.81 -14.55
CA ALA A 64 -14.22 -8.32 -15.07
C ALA A 64 -13.11 -7.31 -14.77
N TRP A 65 -12.25 -7.64 -13.81
CA TRP A 65 -11.07 -6.83 -13.51
C TRP A 65 -9.91 -7.24 -14.43
N SER A 66 -10.04 -6.97 -15.74
CA SER A 66 -9.00 -7.25 -16.74
C SER A 66 -8.52 -5.95 -17.37
N GLY A 67 -7.54 -5.28 -16.77
CA GLY A 67 -7.02 -4.05 -17.38
C GLY A 67 -6.03 -3.25 -16.54
N MET A 68 -6.04 -3.38 -15.21
CA MET A 68 -4.86 -3.03 -14.44
C MET A 68 -3.90 -4.21 -14.52
N ALA A 69 -2.99 -4.17 -15.50
CA ALA A 69 -1.63 -4.62 -15.23
C ALA A 69 -1.33 -4.09 -13.83
N GLN A 70 -1.24 -4.99 -12.86
CA GLN A 70 -0.98 -4.67 -11.48
C GLN A 70 0.18 -3.68 -11.56
N ARG A 71 -0.07 -2.40 -11.26
CA ARG A 71 1.01 -1.47 -10.98
C ARG A 71 1.54 -2.00 -9.66
N VAL A 72 2.33 -3.07 -9.77
CA VAL A 72 3.32 -3.47 -8.81
C VAL A 72 4.31 -2.32 -8.88
N ILE A 73 3.93 -1.20 -8.24
CA ILE A 73 4.90 -0.25 -7.73
C ILE A 73 5.58 -1.02 -6.60
N ASN A 74 6.35 -2.05 -6.94
CA ASN A 74 7.47 -2.47 -6.13
C ASN A 74 8.53 -1.40 -6.38
N GLU A 75 8.29 -0.19 -5.89
CA GLU A 75 9.40 0.67 -5.53
C GLU A 75 10.16 -0.14 -4.48
N SER A 76 11.25 -0.78 -4.93
CA SER A 76 12.06 -1.59 -4.04
C SER A 76 12.57 -0.66 -2.96
N LYS A 77 12.16 -0.92 -1.71
CA LYS A 77 12.59 -0.08 -0.61
C LYS A 77 14.08 -0.30 -0.41
N LYS A 78 14.90 0.73 -0.53
CA LYS A 78 16.34 0.62 -0.23
C LYS A 78 16.56 0.29 1.25
N ALA A 79 17.41 -0.69 1.54
CA ALA A 79 17.73 -1.11 2.90
C ALA A 79 18.83 -0.21 3.50
N TRP A 80 18.53 1.06 3.78
CA TRP A 80 19.49 2.06 4.27
C TRP A 80 20.32 1.63 5.48
N SER A 81 19.77 0.77 6.35
CA SER A 81 20.52 0.21 7.49
C SER A 81 21.66 -0.73 7.09
N LYS A 82 21.74 -1.13 5.81
CA LYS A 82 22.78 -1.96 5.22
C LYS A 82 23.64 -1.16 4.22
N LEU A 83 23.60 0.16 4.28
CA LEU A 83 24.47 1.02 3.48
C LEU A 83 25.93 0.62 3.68
N ASP A 84 26.62 0.33 2.58
CA ASP A 84 28.08 0.22 2.56
C ASP A 84 28.67 1.61 2.29
N SER A 85 29.04 2.31 3.36
CA SER A 85 29.58 3.66 3.27
C SER A 85 30.86 3.73 2.44
N LYS A 86 31.71 2.70 2.50
CA LYS A 86 32.97 2.67 1.74
C LYS A 86 32.67 2.56 0.24
N LYS A 87 31.80 1.62 -0.13
CA LYS A 87 31.36 1.44 -1.52
C LYS A 87 30.62 2.66 -2.06
N LEU A 88 29.83 3.35 -1.24
CA LEU A 88 29.19 4.61 -1.62
C LEU A 88 30.24 5.67 -1.96
N THR A 89 31.21 5.89 -1.07
CA THR A 89 32.26 6.91 -1.27
C THR A 89 33.14 6.59 -2.47
N GLU A 90 33.53 5.33 -2.68
CA GLU A 90 34.33 4.91 -3.84
C GLU A 90 33.59 5.14 -5.17
N ASN A 91 32.32 4.73 -5.26
CA ASN A 91 31.53 4.93 -6.49
C ASN A 91 31.23 6.41 -6.75
N LEU A 92 30.97 7.19 -5.70
CA LEU A 92 30.75 8.63 -5.83
C LEU A 92 32.03 9.34 -6.29
N ALA A 93 33.18 9.01 -5.70
CA ALA A 93 34.47 9.60 -6.07
C ALA A 93 34.86 9.26 -7.51
N ALA A 94 34.64 8.02 -7.96
CA ALA A 94 34.87 7.63 -9.34
C ALA A 94 33.97 8.40 -10.32
N SER A 95 32.68 8.52 -9.99
CA SER A 95 31.70 9.19 -10.86
C SER A 95 31.91 10.71 -10.92
N VAL A 96 32.25 11.35 -9.79
CA VAL A 96 32.52 12.79 -9.70
C VAL A 96 33.90 13.14 -10.28
N GLY A 97 34.90 12.29 -10.08
CA GLY A 97 36.22 12.47 -10.69
C GLY A 97 36.14 12.54 -12.21
N SER A 98 35.29 11.71 -12.83
CA SER A 98 35.03 11.76 -14.28
C SER A 98 34.38 13.07 -14.75
N LEU A 99 33.63 13.77 -13.88
CA LEU A 99 32.98 15.04 -14.21
C LEU A 99 33.92 16.23 -14.13
N SER A 100 34.97 16.16 -13.29
CA SER A 100 35.93 17.26 -13.12
C SER A 100 36.74 17.59 -14.40
N GLY A 101 36.88 16.64 -15.32
CA GLY A 101 37.56 16.84 -16.60
C GLY A 101 36.75 17.65 -17.63
N GLU A 102 35.43 17.73 -17.48
CA GLU A 102 34.53 18.42 -18.43
C GLU A 102 34.30 19.91 -18.08
N ILE A 103 34.77 20.38 -16.92
CA ILE A 103 34.47 21.72 -16.39
C ILE A 103 35.46 22.79 -16.94
N GLN A 104 36.41 22.42 -17.80
CA GLN A 104 37.48 23.33 -18.25
C GLN A 104 37.22 24.13 -19.53
N GLU A 105 36.09 23.95 -20.23
CA GLU A 105 35.71 24.79 -21.36
C GLU A 105 34.39 25.52 -21.09
N VAL A 106 34.46 26.79 -20.71
CA VAL A 106 33.29 27.65 -20.52
C VAL A 106 33.43 28.89 -21.41
N GLU A 107 33.10 28.74 -22.69
CA GLU A 107 32.74 29.89 -23.53
C GLU A 107 31.49 29.55 -24.35
N SER A 108 30.44 30.34 -24.13
CA SER A 108 29.06 30.25 -24.66
C SER A 108 28.23 29.04 -24.15
N ASN A 109 27.05 29.34 -23.58
CA ASN A 109 26.02 28.38 -23.11
C ASN A 109 26.19 27.77 -21.70
N ILE A 110 26.41 28.63 -20.70
CA ILE A 110 26.60 28.25 -19.29
C ILE A 110 25.38 27.56 -18.65
N HIS A 111 24.15 27.92 -19.04
CA HIS A 111 22.92 27.36 -18.46
C HIS A 111 22.69 25.91 -18.89
N ALA A 112 22.80 25.61 -20.19
CA ALA A 112 22.66 24.24 -20.67
C ALA A 112 23.75 23.31 -20.09
N LYS A 113 24.98 23.82 -19.94
CA LYS A 113 26.07 23.08 -19.29
C LYS A 113 25.80 22.83 -17.80
N LEU A 114 25.21 23.79 -17.09
CA LEU A 114 24.81 23.60 -15.68
C LEU A 114 23.72 22.53 -15.54
N ASP A 115 22.68 22.56 -16.38
CA ASP A 115 21.63 21.53 -16.35
C ASP A 115 22.17 20.14 -16.66
N GLU A 116 23.10 20.04 -17.63
CA GLU A 116 23.79 18.79 -17.95
C GLU A 116 24.63 18.28 -16.78
N ILE A 117 25.44 19.14 -16.15
CA ILE A 117 26.24 18.78 -14.97
C ILE A 117 25.34 18.34 -13.82
N THR A 118 24.23 19.04 -13.59
CA THR A 118 23.28 18.71 -12.51
C THR A 118 22.61 17.36 -12.74
N THR A 119 22.30 17.06 -14.01
CA THR A 119 21.75 15.77 -14.44
C THR A 119 22.77 14.65 -14.25
N LYS A 120 24.00 14.84 -14.73
CA LYS A 120 25.10 13.87 -14.57
C LYS A 120 25.42 13.62 -13.08
N LEU A 121 25.42 14.66 -12.25
CA LEU A 121 25.63 14.54 -10.81
C LEU A 121 24.49 13.76 -10.13
N SER A 122 23.24 14.04 -10.50
CA SER A 122 22.07 13.32 -9.98
C SER A 122 22.10 11.83 -10.36
N GLN A 123 22.52 11.52 -11.59
CA GLN A 123 22.71 10.16 -12.07
C GLN A 123 23.87 9.45 -11.34
N ALA A 124 24.99 10.15 -11.12
CA ALA A 124 26.13 9.64 -10.37
C ALA A 124 25.73 9.28 -8.92
N ILE A 125 25.00 10.17 -8.24
CA ILE A 125 24.47 9.92 -6.90
C ILE A 125 23.53 8.72 -6.90
N SER A 126 22.59 8.66 -7.84
CA SER A 126 21.61 7.57 -7.92
C SER A 126 22.29 6.23 -8.15
N THR A 127 23.23 6.15 -9.09
CA THR A 127 24.02 4.94 -9.38
C THR A 127 24.86 4.51 -8.18
N ALA A 128 25.50 5.45 -7.49
CA ALA A 128 26.28 5.16 -6.29
C ALA A 128 25.40 4.60 -5.16
N ILE A 129 24.19 5.15 -4.98
CA ILE A 129 23.20 4.65 -4.02
C ILE A 129 22.75 3.24 -4.40
N GLU A 130 22.46 2.97 -5.67
CA GLU A 130 22.06 1.63 -6.14
C GLU A 130 23.14 0.59 -5.91
N ALA A 131 24.41 0.96 -6.14
CA ALA A 131 25.54 0.07 -5.91
C ALA A 131 25.81 -0.20 -4.42
N ALA A 132 25.60 0.82 -3.56
CA ALA A 132 25.98 0.78 -2.14
C ALA A 132 24.83 0.37 -1.20
N VAL A 133 23.57 0.52 -1.62
CA VAL A 133 22.39 0.21 -0.81
C VAL A 133 21.59 -0.91 -1.46
N PRO A 134 21.63 -2.13 -0.92
CA PRO A 134 20.86 -3.23 -1.47
C PRO A 134 19.36 -2.98 -1.30
N ASP A 135 18.59 -3.55 -2.21
CA ASP A 135 17.13 -3.56 -2.08
C ASP A 135 16.71 -4.37 -0.85
N ALA A 136 15.74 -3.84 -0.10
CA ALA A 136 15.11 -4.58 0.96
C ALA A 136 14.28 -5.70 0.32
N ARG A 137 14.64 -6.94 0.65
CA ARG A 137 13.87 -8.11 0.24
C ARG A 137 12.45 -8.02 0.82
N ILE A 138 11.48 -7.64 0.00
CA ILE A 138 10.06 -7.67 0.39
C ILE A 138 9.67 -9.15 0.55
N CYS A 139 9.22 -9.53 1.74
CA CYS A 139 8.67 -10.85 2.00
C CYS A 139 7.43 -10.74 2.87
N SER A 140 6.63 -11.81 2.91
CA SER A 140 5.39 -11.90 3.69
C SER A 140 5.57 -11.62 5.19
N HIS A 141 6.79 -11.73 5.71
CA HIS A 141 7.11 -11.48 7.11
C HIS A 141 7.54 -10.05 7.42
N ILE A 142 7.78 -9.19 6.41
CA ILE A 142 8.14 -7.79 6.64
C ILE A 142 6.94 -7.03 7.21
N GLN A 143 7.12 -6.48 8.41
CA GLN A 143 6.16 -5.57 9.03
C GLN A 143 6.53 -4.13 8.67
N THR A 144 6.03 -3.64 7.53
CA THR A 144 6.33 -2.30 7.01
C THR A 144 5.90 -1.17 7.95
N CYS A 145 4.86 -1.37 8.74
CA CYS A 145 4.39 -0.40 9.74
C CYS A 145 5.18 -0.41 11.07
N PHE A 146 6.22 -1.23 11.21
CA PHE A 146 6.96 -1.32 12.47
C PHE A 146 8.10 -0.30 12.53
N THR A 147 7.81 0.83 13.18
CA THR A 147 8.79 1.88 13.46
C THR A 147 9.87 1.40 14.44
N PRO A 148 11.04 2.06 14.50
CA PRO A 148 12.09 1.74 15.48
C PRO A 148 11.58 1.72 16.93
N GLU A 149 10.68 2.64 17.30
CA GLU A 149 10.09 2.74 18.63
C GLU A 149 9.21 1.51 18.92
N LEU A 150 8.41 1.07 17.94
CA LEU A 150 7.57 -0.13 18.08
C LEU A 150 8.41 -1.39 18.24
N LYS A 151 9.48 -1.54 17.44
CA LYS A 151 10.43 -2.64 17.56
C LYS A 151 11.10 -2.66 18.95
N ALA A 152 11.49 -1.49 19.47
CA ALA A 152 12.05 -1.36 20.80
C ALA A 152 11.04 -1.76 21.90
N LEU A 153 9.77 -1.39 21.75
CA LEU A 153 8.69 -1.77 22.66
C LEU A 153 8.44 -3.28 22.67
N ILE A 154 8.39 -3.92 21.49
CA ILE A 154 8.26 -5.38 21.34
C ILE A 154 9.45 -6.10 22.01
N LYS A 155 10.67 -5.59 21.82
CA LYS A 155 11.87 -6.13 22.49
C LYS A 155 11.77 -6.04 24.02
N LYS A 156 11.28 -4.91 24.55
CA LYS A 156 11.03 -4.72 26.00
C LYS A 156 9.98 -5.71 26.51
N PHE A 157 8.91 -5.93 25.76
CA PHE A 157 7.87 -6.92 26.08
C PHE A 157 8.46 -8.34 26.14
N HIS A 158 9.15 -8.82 25.11
CA HIS A 158 9.76 -10.16 25.11
C HIS A 158 10.78 -10.34 26.26
N LYS A 159 11.55 -9.30 26.60
CA LYS A 159 12.44 -9.35 27.77
C LYS A 159 11.65 -9.54 29.07
N ALA A 160 10.51 -8.86 29.22
CA ALA A 160 9.65 -9.02 30.39
C ALA A 160 8.96 -10.39 30.45
N GLU A 161 8.56 -10.96 29.31
CA GLU A 161 8.05 -12.34 29.25
C GLU A 161 9.09 -13.35 29.71
N ARG A 162 10.32 -13.28 29.18
CA ARG A 162 11.42 -14.17 29.60
C ARG A 162 11.69 -14.08 31.10
N LEU A 163 11.65 -12.87 31.67
CA LEU A 163 11.78 -12.69 33.12
C LEU A 163 10.61 -13.34 33.88
N HIS A 164 9.39 -13.23 33.38
CA HIS A 164 8.25 -13.89 34.01
C HIS A 164 8.35 -15.42 33.92
N THR A 165 8.73 -15.97 32.77
CA THR A 165 8.99 -17.41 32.61
C THR A 165 10.11 -17.90 33.51
N LYS A 166 11.10 -17.06 33.85
CA LYS A 166 12.19 -17.45 34.74
C LYS A 166 11.80 -17.42 36.23
N TYR A 167 11.06 -16.41 36.65
CA TYR A 167 10.87 -16.12 38.08
C TYR A 167 9.43 -16.32 38.57
N HIS A 168 8.44 -16.41 37.68
CA HIS A 168 7.02 -16.64 37.97
C HIS A 168 6.41 -15.74 39.05
N THR A 169 6.93 -14.52 39.23
CA THR A 169 6.45 -13.60 40.28
C THR A 169 5.26 -12.73 39.81
N PRO A 170 4.42 -12.25 40.75
CA PRO A 170 3.34 -11.31 40.42
C PRO A 170 3.84 -10.00 39.77
N THR A 171 5.01 -9.53 40.17
CA THR A 171 5.61 -8.28 39.65
C THR A 171 6.05 -8.43 38.20
N THR A 172 6.69 -9.56 37.86
CA THR A 172 7.10 -9.86 36.48
C THR A 172 5.89 -10.10 35.57
N LEU A 173 4.84 -10.76 36.09
CA LEU A 173 3.57 -10.93 35.39
C LEU A 173 2.91 -9.58 35.07
N ARG A 174 2.77 -8.69 36.06
CA ARG A 174 2.18 -7.35 35.88
C ARG A 174 2.96 -6.53 34.86
N ARG A 175 4.28 -6.56 34.92
CA ARG A 175 5.16 -5.86 33.97
C ARG A 175 5.00 -6.41 32.55
N SER A 176 4.99 -7.73 32.37
CA SER A 176 4.78 -8.38 31.07
C SER A 176 3.42 -8.01 30.48
N LYS A 177 2.33 -8.15 31.26
CA LYS A 177 0.96 -7.79 30.83
C LYS A 177 0.86 -6.33 30.38
N ARG A 178 1.45 -5.39 31.14
CA ARG A 178 1.46 -3.97 30.79
C ARG A 178 2.16 -3.73 29.45
N LEU A 179 3.36 -4.27 29.26
CA LEU A 179 4.13 -4.08 28.03
C LEU A 179 3.46 -4.74 26.83
N LYS A 180 2.79 -5.89 27.02
CA LYS A 180 1.99 -6.56 26.00
C LYS A 180 0.82 -5.68 25.53
N ALA A 181 0.09 -5.07 26.46
CA ALA A 181 -1.02 -4.17 26.15
C ALA A 181 -0.54 -2.93 25.37
N MET A 182 0.55 -2.31 25.84
CA MET A 182 1.17 -1.17 25.15
C MET A 182 1.61 -1.55 23.72
N ALA A 183 2.32 -2.66 23.55
CA ALA A 183 2.75 -3.13 22.23
C ALA A 183 1.56 -3.40 21.30
N LYS A 184 0.53 -4.09 21.77
CA LYS A 184 -0.68 -4.39 20.98
C LYS A 184 -1.38 -3.12 20.51
N SER A 185 -1.55 -2.13 21.40
CA SER A 185 -2.15 -0.84 21.07
C SER A 185 -1.34 -0.09 20.01
N SER A 186 -0.01 -0.01 20.17
CA SER A 186 0.86 0.64 19.20
C SER A 186 0.87 -0.07 17.84
N ILE A 187 0.85 -1.41 17.79
CA ILE A 187 0.72 -2.18 16.54
C ILE A 187 -0.60 -1.85 15.84
N GLN A 188 -1.71 -1.82 16.59
CA GLN A 188 -3.02 -1.51 16.01
C GLN A 188 -3.09 -0.07 15.49
N LYS A 189 -2.47 0.89 16.19
CA LYS A 189 -2.36 2.27 15.73
C LYS A 189 -1.53 2.35 14.44
N ALA A 190 -0.37 1.72 14.41
CA ALA A 190 0.53 1.72 13.25
C ALA A 190 -0.13 1.09 12.01
N ARG A 191 -0.83 -0.04 12.19
CA ARG A 191 -1.61 -0.67 11.11
C ARG A 191 -2.70 0.26 10.59
N ARG A 192 -3.49 0.88 11.48
CA ARG A 192 -4.55 1.83 11.07
C ARG A 192 -4.02 3.03 10.31
N SER A 193 -2.87 3.59 10.71
CA SER A 193 -2.24 4.70 10.00
C SER A 193 -1.76 4.30 8.59
N GLN A 194 -1.27 3.07 8.42
CA GLN A 194 -0.81 2.58 7.12
C GLN A 194 -1.96 2.47 6.08
N TRP A 195 -3.19 2.18 6.51
CA TRP A 195 -4.35 2.09 5.59
C TRP A 195 -5.01 3.45 5.29
N ARG A 196 -4.63 4.51 6.00
CA ARG A 196 -5.20 5.86 5.85
C ARG A 196 -4.27 6.83 5.09
N ALA A 197 -3.05 6.40 4.79
CA ALA A 197 -2.05 7.12 4.02
C ALA A 197 -2.02 6.55 2.59
#